data_AF-A0A1I2Y2U2-F1
#
_entry.id   AF-A0A1I2Y2U2-F1
#
_cell.length_a   1.000
_cell.length_b   1.000
_cell.length_c   1.000
_cell.angle_alpha   90.00
_cell.angle_beta   90.00
_cell.angle_gamma   90.00
#
_symmetry.space_group_name_H-M   'P 1'
#
loop_
_entity.id
_entity.type
_entity.pdbx_description
1 polymer ?
#
loop_
_entity_poly.entity_id
_entity_poly.type
_entity_poly.pdbx_seq_one_letter_code
_entity_poly.pdbx_strand_id
1 'polypeptide(L)'
;MPSGKQGELFRPIHLRHVRGPHDHFWRNDHRLDRLEKAGLIKRAPNPEDRRGTHVSLTEEGLDTIDRIVPLHVENETQALAGLSREEQETLDRLLGKLIAGLDAS
;
A
#
# COMPACT_ATOMS: atom_id res chain seq x y z
N MET A 1 30.34 10.55 -15.67
CA MET A 1 29.30 10.71 -14.63
C MET A 1 27.95 10.84 -15.31
N PRO A 2 27.11 9.79 -15.41
CA PRO A 2 25.73 9.97 -15.80
C PRO A 2 24.83 9.89 -14.55
N SER A 3 24.34 11.04 -14.11
CA SER A 3 23.20 11.16 -13.19
C SER A 3 21.92 11.04 -13.99
N GLY A 4 20.91 10.39 -13.41
CA GLY A 4 19.52 10.53 -13.87
C GLY A 4 18.87 9.23 -14.30
N LYS A 5 18.67 8.30 -13.37
CA LYS A 5 17.63 7.27 -13.44
C LYS A 5 17.14 6.93 -12.03
N GLN A 6 16.42 7.84 -11.39
CA GLN A 6 15.65 7.54 -10.18
C GLN A 6 14.34 8.30 -10.28
N GLY A 7 13.23 7.59 -10.48
CA GLY A 7 11.91 8.21 -10.65
C GLY A 7 10.84 7.32 -11.27
N GLU A 8 11.18 6.15 -11.81
CA GLU A 8 10.20 5.21 -12.37
C GLU A 8 10.07 3.95 -11.50
N LEU A 9 9.50 4.04 -10.29
CA LEU A 9 8.88 2.85 -9.68
C LEU A 9 7.90 3.12 -8.53
N PHE A 10 7.08 4.16 -8.60
CA PHE A 10 5.82 4.15 -7.84
C PHE A 10 4.72 4.64 -8.76
N ARG A 11 4.09 3.69 -9.47
CA ARG A 11 2.86 3.99 -10.20
C ARG A 11 1.84 4.46 -9.16
N PRO A 12 1.09 5.54 -9.41
CA PRO A 12 0.01 5.96 -8.52
C PRO A 12 -0.90 4.75 -8.29
N ILE A 13 -1.20 4.46 -7.01
CA ILE A 13 -2.17 3.43 -6.67
C ILE A 13 -3.52 3.95 -7.17
N HIS A 14 -3.91 3.54 -8.38
CA HIS A 14 -5.25 3.73 -8.87
C HIS A 14 -6.17 2.81 -8.06
N LEU A 15 -6.71 3.34 -6.95
CA LEU A 15 -7.79 2.70 -6.24
C LEU A 15 -9.02 2.69 -7.17
N ARG A 16 -9.15 1.63 -7.97
CA ARG A 16 -10.30 1.43 -8.86
C ARG A 16 -11.48 0.95 -8.02
N HIS A 17 -12.52 1.76 -7.97
CA HIS A 17 -13.76 1.42 -7.29
C HIS A 17 -14.47 0.24 -8.00
N VAL A 18 -14.73 -0.84 -7.27
CA VAL A 18 -15.69 -1.89 -7.63
C VAL A 18 -16.95 -1.67 -6.79
N ARG A 19 -18.08 -1.47 -7.46
CA ARG A 19 -19.38 -1.14 -6.84
C ARG A 19 -20.04 -2.40 -6.27
N GLY A 20 -20.43 -2.39 -4.99
CA GLY A 20 -21.29 -3.39 -4.34
C GLY A 20 -22.36 -2.73 -3.45
N PRO A 21 -23.46 -3.41 -3.09
CA PRO A 21 -24.72 -2.78 -2.64
C PRO A 21 -24.79 -2.38 -1.15
N HIS A 22 -23.68 -2.37 -0.41
CA HIS A 22 -23.65 -2.02 1.01
C HIS A 22 -22.50 -1.05 1.31
N ASP A 23 -22.79 0.24 1.20
CA ASP A 23 -21.83 1.33 1.42
C ASP A 23 -21.47 1.47 2.92
N HIS A 24 -20.54 0.63 3.40
CA HIS A 24 -19.79 0.83 4.65
C HIS A 24 -18.65 1.84 4.45
N PHE A 25 -18.99 3.03 3.95
CA PHE A 25 -18.10 4.11 3.47
C PHE A 25 -17.11 4.70 4.50
N TRP A 26 -17.00 4.15 5.73
CA TRP A 26 -16.24 4.73 6.86
C TRP A 26 -15.30 3.74 7.58
N ARG A 27 -14.47 2.97 6.86
CA ARG A 27 -13.33 2.25 7.49
C ARG A 27 -11.93 2.69 7.05
N ASN A 28 -11.75 3.25 5.85
CA ASN A 28 -10.43 3.71 5.37
C ASN A 28 -10.21 5.23 5.44
N ASP A 29 -11.25 6.04 5.67
CA ASP A 29 -11.12 7.50 5.69
C ASP A 29 -10.23 7.98 6.86
N HIS A 30 -10.41 7.44 8.07
CA HIS A 30 -9.58 7.78 9.23
C HIS A 30 -8.08 7.52 9.05
N ARG A 31 -7.67 6.59 8.18
CA ARG A 31 -6.24 6.32 7.93
C ARG A 31 -5.69 7.34 6.94
N LEU A 32 -6.38 7.53 5.83
CA LEU A 32 -5.98 8.53 4.84
C LEU A 32 -6.05 9.95 5.42
N ASP A 33 -7.05 10.26 6.25
CA ASP A 33 -7.19 11.56 6.91
C ASP A 33 -6.01 11.85 7.82
N ARG A 34 -5.49 10.83 8.53
CA ARG A 34 -4.31 10.99 9.38
C ARG A 34 -3.06 11.22 8.56
N LEU A 35 -2.90 10.48 7.45
CA LEU A 35 -1.75 10.65 6.56
C LEU A 35 -1.78 12.02 5.87
N GLU A 36 -2.96 12.50 5.51
CA GLU A 36 -3.16 13.82 4.90
C GLU A 36 -2.95 14.95 5.91
N LYS A 37 -3.50 14.82 7.12
CA LYS A 37 -3.23 15.76 8.24
C LYS A 37 -1.76 15.79 8.64
N ALA A 38 -1.05 14.67 8.48
CA ALA A 38 0.39 14.58 8.71
C ALA A 38 1.23 15.09 7.53
N GLY A 39 0.61 15.56 6.44
CA GLY A 39 1.33 16.09 5.28
C GLY A 39 1.99 15.03 4.39
N LEU A 40 1.75 13.74 4.62
CA LEU A 40 2.42 12.64 3.92
C LEU A 40 1.73 12.26 2.60
N ILE A 41 0.44 12.58 2.46
CA ILE A 41 -0.32 12.40 1.22
C ILE A 41 -1.07 13.68 0.85
N LYS A 42 -1.45 13.76 -0.42
CA LYS A 42 -2.40 14.74 -0.94
C LYS A 42 -3.51 14.04 -1.72
N ARG A 43 -4.72 14.56 -1.61
CA ARG A 43 -5.89 14.11 -2.38
C ARG A 43 -6.30 15.16 -3.41
N ALA A 44 -6.63 14.71 -4.61
CA ALA A 44 -7.18 15.55 -5.67
C ALA A 44 -8.37 14.85 -6.34
N PRO A 45 -9.39 15.57 -6.83
CA PRO A 45 -10.45 14.96 -7.64
C PRO A 45 -9.83 14.24 -8.84
N ASN A 46 -10.30 13.03 -9.14
CA ASN A 46 -9.85 12.33 -10.34
C ASN A 46 -10.41 13.06 -11.58
N PRO A 47 -9.56 13.55 -12.49
CA PRO A 47 -10.01 14.26 -13.69
C PRO A 47 -10.81 13.37 -14.66
N GLU A 48 -10.64 12.05 -14.61
CA GLU A 48 -11.28 11.08 -15.52
C GLU A 48 -12.54 10.44 -14.92
N ASP A 49 -12.71 10.50 -13.60
CA ASP A 49 -13.90 10.00 -12.91
C ASP A 49 -14.25 10.92 -11.75
N ARG A 50 -15.32 11.71 -11.90
CA ARG A 50 -15.79 12.66 -10.88
C ARG A 50 -16.17 12.01 -9.54
N ARG A 51 -16.28 10.68 -9.50
CA ARG A 51 -16.58 9.90 -8.28
C ARG A 51 -15.31 9.36 -7.60
N GLY A 52 -14.15 9.47 -8.25
CA GLY A 52 -12.86 9.03 -7.72
C GLY A 52 -12.06 10.17 -7.10
N THR A 53 -11.29 9.84 -6.06
CA THR A 53 -10.24 10.72 -5.52
C THR A 53 -8.89 10.12 -5.84
N HIS A 54 -8.02 10.90 -6.48
CA HIS A 54 -6.62 10.53 -6.69
C HIS A 54 -5.84 10.84 -5.41
N VAL A 55 -5.20 9.83 -4.84
CA VAL A 55 -4.30 9.95 -3.69
C VAL A 55 -2.86 9.79 -4.16
N SER A 56 -1.98 10.69 -3.75
CA SER A 56 -0.55 10.63 -4.06
C SER A 56 0.28 11.00 -2.83
N LEU A 57 1.51 10.48 -2.75
CA LEU A 57 2.48 10.89 -1.74
C LEU A 57 2.89 12.36 -1.99
N THR A 58 3.18 13.07 -0.92
CA THR A 58 3.96 14.30 -0.97
C THR A 58 5.45 13.97 -1.06
N GLU A 59 6.30 14.99 -1.23
CA GLU A 59 7.75 14.82 -1.13
C GLU A 59 8.16 14.30 0.25
N GLU A 60 7.63 14.88 1.32
CA GLU A 60 7.81 14.39 2.69
C GLU A 60 7.30 12.95 2.89
N GLY A 61 6.18 12.61 2.23
CA GLY A 61 5.64 11.25 2.18
C GLY A 61 6.60 10.26 1.53
N LEU A 62 7.21 10.63 0.40
CA LEU A 62 8.21 9.83 -0.29
C LEU A 62 9.46 9.62 0.58
N ASP A 63 10.03 10.71 1.11
CA ASP A 63 11.19 10.64 2.01
C ASP A 63 10.92 9.78 3.25
N THR A 64 9.68 9.80 3.76
CA THR A 64 9.28 8.97 4.89
C THR A 64 9.22 7.49 4.51
N ILE A 65 8.65 7.16 3.35
CA ILE A 65 8.62 5.80 2.83
C ILE A 65 10.05 5.28 2.59
N ASP A 66 10.93 6.07 2.00
CA ASP A 66 12.31 5.68 1.72
C ASP A 66 13.10 5.34 2.99
N ARG A 67 12.79 5.99 4.11
CA ARG A 67 13.41 5.67 5.41
C ARG A 67 12.80 4.44 6.09
N ILE A 68 11.48 4.26 5.99
CA ILE A 68 10.77 3.25 6.79
C ILE A 68 10.74 1.88 6.10
N VAL A 69 10.63 1.85 4.76
CA VAL A 69 10.53 0.58 4.01
C VAL A 69 11.73 -0.35 4.27
N PRO A 70 12.99 0.11 4.29
CA PRO A 70 14.12 -0.77 4.59
C PRO A 70 14.02 -1.41 5.99
N LEU A 71 13.62 -0.62 7.01
CA LEU A 71 13.42 -1.12 8.37
C LEU A 71 12.29 -2.14 8.44
N HIS A 72 11.24 -1.94 7.65
CA HIS A 72 10.13 -2.87 7.56
C HIS A 72 10.56 -4.21 6.95
N VAL A 73 11.31 -4.18 5.84
CA VAL A 73 11.84 -5.37 5.18
C VAL A 73 12.82 -6.13 6.09
N GLU A 74 13.64 -5.41 6.85
CA GLU A 74 14.53 -6.05 7.83
C GLU A 74 13.72 -6.76 8.92
N ASN A 75 12.68 -6.12 9.47
CA ASN A 75 11.82 -6.74 10.46
C ASN A 75 11.11 -7.99 9.92
N GLU A 76 10.63 -7.96 8.67
CA GLU A 76 10.04 -9.13 8.01
C GLU A 76 11.06 -10.26 7.85
N THR A 77 12.27 -9.92 7.43
CA THR A 77 13.38 -10.89 7.30
C THR A 77 13.68 -11.56 8.64
N GLN A 78 13.73 -10.78 9.73
CA GLN A 78 13.96 -11.31 11.08
C GLN A 78 12.80 -12.18 11.56
N ALA A 79 11.55 -11.77 11.29
CA ALA A 79 10.37 -12.56 11.66
C ALA A 79 10.35 -13.94 10.99
N LEU A 80 10.90 -14.05 9.77
CA LEU A 80 10.98 -15.29 9.01
C LEU A 80 12.28 -16.07 9.21
N ALA A 81 13.28 -15.50 9.90
CA ALA A 81 14.62 -16.07 10.02
C ALA A 81 14.65 -17.46 10.70
N GLY A 82 13.63 -17.79 11.50
CA GLY A 82 13.49 -19.10 12.13
C GLY A 82 12.96 -20.22 11.23
N LEU A 83 12.52 -19.90 10.01
CA LEU A 83 11.92 -20.84 9.07
C LEU A 83 12.89 -21.20 7.94
N SER A 84 12.95 -22.48 7.60
CA SER A 84 13.61 -22.94 6.36
C SER A 84 12.93 -22.34 5.13
N ARG A 85 13.60 -22.41 3.99
CA ARG A 85 13.03 -21.91 2.73
C ARG A 85 11.73 -22.65 2.37
N GLU A 86 11.71 -23.96 2.55
CA GLU A 86 10.54 -24.81 2.30
C GLU A 86 9.37 -24.49 3.26
N GLU A 87 9.69 -24.15 4.52
CA GLU A 87 8.70 -23.71 5.50
C GLU A 87 8.12 -22.33 5.13
N GLN A 88 8.95 -21.40 4.66
CA GLN A 88 8.49 -20.09 4.17
C GLN A 88 7.58 -20.23 2.94
N GLU A 89 7.95 -21.07 1.96
CA GLU A 89 7.11 -21.37 0.78
C GLU A 89 5.77 -22.00 1.19
N THR A 90 5.79 -22.87 2.21
CA THR A 90 4.56 -23.47 2.76
C THR A 90 3.68 -22.42 3.42
N LEU A 91 4.27 -21.52 4.22
CA LEU A 91 3.56 -20.43 4.89
C LEU A 91 2.91 -19.48 3.88
N ASP A 92 3.64 -19.05 2.85
CA ASP A 92 3.13 -18.19 1.76
C ASP A 92 1.87 -18.80 1.11
N ARG A 93 1.94 -20.07 0.74
CA ARG A 93 0.79 -20.80 0.15
C ARG A 93 -0.42 -20.84 1.10
N LEU A 94 -0.21 -21.01 2.40
CA LEU A 94 -1.29 -21.08 3.38
C LEU A 94 -1.93 -19.70 3.62
N LEU A 95 -1.12 -18.65 3.73
CA LEU A 95 -1.61 -17.28 3.85
C LEU A 95 -2.40 -16.86 2.60
N GLY A 96 -1.93 -17.23 1.41
CA GLY A 96 -2.67 -17.00 0.16
C GLY A 96 -4.06 -17.65 0.15
N LYS A 97 -4.17 -18.89 0.65
CA LYS A 97 -5.47 -19.58 0.80
C LYS A 97 -6.38 -18.88 1.81
N LEU A 98 -5.82 -18.42 2.93
CA LEU A 98 -6.57 -17.69 3.95
C LEU A 98 -7.16 -16.40 3.38
N ILE A 99 -6.35 -15.59 2.71
CA ILE A 99 -6.77 -14.32 2.08
C ILE A 99 -7.89 -14.58 1.07
N ALA A 100 -7.72 -15.57 0.19
CA ALA A 100 -8.75 -15.92 -0.79
C ALA A 100 -10.08 -16.34 -0.15
N GLY A 101 -10.03 -17.01 1.02
CA GLY A 101 -11.23 -17.35 1.78
C GLY A 101 -11.92 -16.16 2.44
N LEU A 102 -11.14 -15.15 2.88
CA LEU A 102 -11.66 -13.91 3.46
C LEU A 102 -12.34 -13.03 2.41
N ASP A 103 -11.80 -12.96 1.20
CA ASP A 103 -12.38 -12.17 0.10
C ASP A 103 -13.65 -12.80 -0.49
N ALA A 104 -13.84 -14.11 -0.29
CA ALA A 104 -15.02 -14.85 -0.75
C ALA A 104 -16.21 -14.82 0.23
N SER A 105 -16.03 -14.23 1.42
CA SER A 105 -17.04 -14.15 2.50
C SER A 105 -17.64 -12.74 2.59
#